data_AF-A0A5E4FIT1-F1
#
_entry.id   AF-A0A5E4FIT1-F1
#
_cell.length_a   1.000
_cell.length_b   1.000
_cell.length_c   1.000
_cell.angle_alpha   90.00
_cell.angle_beta   90.00
_cell.angle_gamma   90.00
#
_symmetry.space_group_name_H-M   'P 1'
#
loop_
_entity.id
_entity.type
_entity.pdbx_description
1 polymer ?
#
loop_
_entity_poly.entity_id
_entity_poly.type
_entity_poly.pdbx_seq_one_letter_code
_entity_poly.pdbx_strand_id
1 'polypeptide(L)'
;MSSSTTTSSTVAAMATYSLPNITHLVTVKLNDDNYLLWYHQVEAFLVGQDLFKYVDGTHLCPAASSPDYNHWVRTDKTLVSTLSATLSEPILASVVGCKTSATMWSLISKYFTQNSTANSSHLRRCLNEISRGTRFVSDYLQEAKSISDQLAFIGEPVSNTDLVNVVLQGLGDEYKMLVTALESLDTLPDFSALRSCLLTQESRSTYHFLSAGCVACLPGYLPAFLLKF
;
A
#
# COMPACT_ATOMS: atom_id res chain seq x y z
N MET A 1 66.27 36.94 18.91
CA MET A 1 65.33 36.13 19.71
C MET A 1 64.44 37.16 20.39
N SER A 2 63.22 37.39 19.93
CA SER A 2 62.09 36.51 20.23
C SER A 2 61.10 36.44 19.07
N SER A 3 60.72 35.21 18.73
CA SER A 3 59.70 34.88 17.75
C SER A 3 58.32 35.21 18.30
N SER A 4 57.52 35.97 17.55
CA SER A 4 56.11 36.25 17.87
C SER A 4 55.25 35.15 17.27
N THR A 5 54.71 34.29 18.13
CA THR A 5 53.84 33.17 17.75
C THR A 5 52.46 33.67 17.32
N THR A 6 52.05 33.20 16.16
CA THR A 6 50.74 33.33 15.52
C THR A 6 49.59 32.81 16.40
N THR A 7 48.50 33.56 16.51
CA THR A 7 47.18 33.00 16.81
C THR A 7 46.23 33.38 15.69
N SER A 8 46.16 32.54 14.65
CA SER A 8 45.10 32.59 13.65
C SER A 8 43.82 32.05 14.29
N SER A 9 42.95 32.94 14.72
CA SER A 9 41.58 32.63 15.11
C SER A 9 40.77 32.35 13.85
N THR A 10 40.69 31.08 13.46
CA THR A 10 39.72 30.61 12.46
C THR A 10 38.33 30.63 13.09
N VAL A 11 37.59 31.72 12.86
CA VAL A 11 36.13 31.73 13.02
C VAL A 11 35.54 30.76 12.01
N ALA A 12 35.18 29.56 12.46
CA ALA A 12 34.38 28.64 11.67
C ALA A 12 33.04 29.32 11.38
N ALA A 13 32.83 29.74 10.14
CA ALA A 13 31.56 30.27 9.69
C ALA A 13 30.49 29.20 9.94
N MET A 14 29.58 29.46 10.88
CA MET A 14 28.38 28.64 11.06
C MET A 14 27.56 28.77 9.78
N ALA A 15 27.72 27.81 8.86
CA ALA A 15 26.85 27.70 7.71
C ALA A 15 25.43 27.54 8.23
N THR A 16 24.59 28.55 8.00
CA THR A 16 23.14 28.41 8.16
C THR A 16 22.68 27.41 7.11
N TYR A 17 22.59 26.13 7.49
CA TYR A 17 22.02 25.09 6.65
C TYR A 17 20.55 25.44 6.38
N SER A 18 20.30 26.07 5.23
CA SER A 18 18.95 26.18 4.68
C SER A 18 18.67 24.84 4.00
N LEU A 19 17.80 24.02 4.60
CA LEU A 19 17.36 22.80 3.94
C LEU A 19 16.73 23.17 2.59
N PRO A 20 17.12 22.53 1.48
CA PRO A 20 16.38 22.66 0.24
C PRO A 20 14.91 22.30 0.48
N ASN A 21 14.00 23.08 -0.09
CA ASN A 21 12.58 22.98 0.22
C ASN A 21 12.02 21.63 -0.26
N ILE A 22 11.81 20.70 0.67
CA ILE A 22 11.31 19.33 0.41
C ILE A 22 9.95 19.32 -0.29
N THR A 23 9.18 20.41 -0.20
CA THR A 23 7.84 20.49 -0.83
C THR A 23 7.88 20.40 -2.36
N HIS A 24 9.03 20.66 -2.99
CA HIS A 24 9.22 20.41 -4.43
C HIS A 24 9.56 18.95 -4.77
N LEU A 25 9.98 18.16 -3.79
CA LEU A 25 10.36 16.75 -3.97
C LEU A 25 9.20 15.80 -3.66
N VAL A 26 8.35 16.16 -2.69
CA VAL A 26 7.14 15.41 -2.36
C VAL A 26 5.95 16.05 -3.07
N THR A 27 5.71 15.63 -4.31
CA THR A 27 4.56 16.11 -5.12
C THR A 27 3.21 15.61 -4.60
N VAL A 28 3.21 14.55 -3.79
CA VAL A 28 2.01 13.98 -3.16
C VAL A 28 2.24 13.81 -1.66
N LYS A 29 1.41 14.47 -0.85
CA LYS A 29 1.46 14.35 0.61
C LYS A 29 1.11 12.93 1.08
N LEU A 30 1.74 12.48 2.16
CA LEU A 30 1.47 11.17 2.77
C LEU A 30 -0.01 11.03 3.13
N ASN A 31 -0.63 9.98 2.62
CA ASN A 31 -1.98 9.53 2.93
C ASN A 31 -1.97 8.01 3.16
N ASP A 32 -3.14 7.43 3.39
CA ASP A 32 -3.29 6.01 3.70
C ASP A 32 -2.80 5.06 2.60
N ASP A 33 -2.70 5.54 1.36
CA ASP A 33 -2.46 4.72 0.17
C ASP A 33 -1.03 4.82 -0.38
N ASN A 34 -0.23 5.80 0.03
CA ASN A 34 1.05 6.11 -0.64
C ASN A 34 2.28 6.00 0.26
N TYR A 35 2.18 5.33 1.42
CA TYR A 35 3.27 5.24 2.39
C TYR A 35 4.58 4.72 1.82
N LEU A 36 4.58 3.65 1.02
CA LEU A 36 5.82 3.08 0.48
C LEU A 36 6.55 4.08 -0.44
N LEU A 37 5.81 4.76 -1.30
CA LEU A 37 6.36 5.79 -2.19
C LEU A 37 6.87 7.00 -1.39
N TRP A 38 6.09 7.47 -0.43
CA TRP A 38 6.47 8.57 0.46
C TRP A 38 7.74 8.23 1.25
N TYR A 39 7.79 7.04 1.84
CA TYR A 39 8.93 6.58 2.64
C TYR A 39 10.20 6.58 1.80
N HIS A 40 10.15 5.98 0.60
CA HIS A 40 11.28 5.94 -0.31
C HIS A 40 11.80 7.34 -0.68
N GLN A 41 10.91 8.29 -0.99
CA GLN A 41 11.28 9.66 -1.34
C GLN A 41 11.89 10.44 -0.15
N VAL A 42 11.25 10.37 1.01
CA VAL A 42 11.68 11.11 2.20
C VAL A 42 12.96 10.51 2.78
N GLU A 43 13.08 9.20 2.83
CA GLU A 43 14.31 8.51 3.24
C GLU A 43 15.48 8.91 2.33
N ALA A 44 15.33 8.79 1.01
CA ALA A 44 16.38 9.16 0.05
C ALA A 44 16.81 10.62 0.21
N PHE A 45 15.86 11.54 0.43
CA PHE A 45 16.15 12.94 0.70
C PHE A 45 16.94 13.13 2.00
N LEU A 46 16.49 12.53 3.11
CA LEU A 46 17.15 12.70 4.42
C LEU A 46 18.53 12.04 4.46
N VAL A 47 18.71 10.89 3.81
CA VAL A 47 20.02 10.24 3.66
C VAL A 47 20.94 11.11 2.81
N GLY A 48 20.45 11.66 1.69
CA GLY A 48 21.22 12.56 0.83
C GLY A 48 21.68 13.86 1.50
N GLN A 49 21.02 14.27 2.58
CA GLN A 49 21.37 15.44 3.38
C GLN A 49 22.13 15.09 4.68
N ASP A 50 22.42 13.81 4.94
CA ASP A 50 23.02 13.34 6.21
C ASP A 50 22.18 13.73 7.45
N LEU A 51 20.85 13.71 7.30
CA LEU A 51 19.87 14.05 8.33
C LEU A 51 19.09 12.84 8.84
N PHE A 52 19.15 11.71 8.14
CA PHE A 52 18.41 10.50 8.53
C PHE A 52 18.72 10.04 9.96
N LYS A 53 19.97 10.25 10.41
CA LYS A 53 20.43 9.95 11.77
C LYS A 53 19.64 10.62 12.90
N TYR A 54 18.93 11.71 12.61
CA TYR A 54 18.06 12.38 13.59
C TYR A 54 16.69 11.70 13.71
N VAL A 55 16.18 11.12 12.61
CA VAL A 55 14.85 10.49 12.56
C VAL A 55 14.87 9.00 12.92
N ASP A 56 15.97 8.31 12.66
CA ASP A 56 16.17 6.92 13.10
C ASP A 56 16.60 6.81 14.58
N GLY A 57 16.95 7.94 15.21
CA GLY A 57 17.35 8.03 16.60
C GLY A 57 18.80 7.64 16.88
N THR A 58 19.62 7.41 15.84
CA THR A 58 21.05 7.08 16.00
C THR A 58 21.87 8.28 16.49
N HIS A 59 21.44 9.50 16.18
CA HIS A 59 22.04 10.74 16.66
C HIS A 59 21.28 11.30 17.86
N LEU A 60 21.65 10.82 19.05
CA LEU A 60 21.02 11.21 20.31
C LEU A 60 21.19 12.70 20.63
N CYS A 61 20.18 13.28 21.26
CA CYS A 61 20.24 14.66 21.75
C CYS A 61 21.37 14.80 22.78
N PRO A 62 22.33 15.73 22.57
CA PRO A 62 23.42 15.94 23.52
C PRO A 62 22.92 16.60 24.81
N ALA A 63 23.75 16.59 25.86
CA ALA A 63 23.43 17.28 27.11
C ALA A 63 23.23 18.78 26.86
N ALA A 64 22.32 19.41 27.62
CA ALA A 64 22.02 20.85 27.48
C ALA A 64 23.24 21.78 27.75
N SER A 65 24.28 21.26 28.40
CA SER A 65 25.55 21.95 28.62
C SER A 65 26.51 21.88 27.42
N SER A 66 26.23 21.02 26.43
CA SER A 66 27.05 20.89 25.23
C SER A 66 26.88 22.10 24.30
N PRO A 67 27.97 22.60 23.69
CA PRO A 67 27.87 23.65 22.67
C PRO A 67 26.99 23.23 21.48
N ASP A 68 26.86 21.93 21.20
CA ASP A 68 26.11 21.40 20.06
C ASP A 68 24.61 21.27 20.31
N TYR A 69 24.13 21.44 21.56
CA TYR A 69 22.73 21.25 21.93
C TYR A 69 21.77 22.12 21.12
N ASN A 70 22.05 23.42 21.03
CA ASN A 70 21.19 24.35 20.29
C ASN A 70 21.17 24.05 18.79
N HIS A 71 22.29 23.57 18.24
CA HIS A 71 22.36 23.15 16.85
C HIS A 71 21.51 21.90 16.62
N TRP A 72 21.68 20.87 17.46
CA TRP A 72 20.89 19.64 17.40
C TRP A 72 19.39 19.93 17.47
N VAL A 73 18.96 20.75 18.45
CA VAL A 73 17.55 21.11 18.64
C VAL A 73 17.01 21.85 17.42
N ARG A 74 17.77 22.79 16.86
CA ARG A 74 17.35 23.51 15.65
C ARG A 74 17.15 22.55 14.48
N THR A 75 18.12 21.65 14.25
CA THR A 75 18.05 20.67 13.16
C THR A 75 16.85 19.73 13.34
N ASP A 76 16.64 19.19 14.55
CA ASP A 76 15.49 18.34 14.86
C ASP A 76 14.16 19.07 14.64
N LYS A 77 14.04 20.34 15.04
CA LYS A 77 12.82 21.14 14.82
C LYS A 77 12.59 21.48 13.35
N THR A 78 13.65 21.73 12.58
CA THR A 78 13.56 21.86 11.13
C THR A 78 13.03 20.56 10.53
N LEU A 79 13.55 19.40 10.94
CA LEU A 79 13.06 18.10 10.46
C LEU A 79 11.60 17.84 10.82
N VAL A 80 11.15 18.20 12.03
CA VAL A 80 9.72 18.13 12.39
C VAL A 80 8.87 18.97 11.45
N SER A 81 9.28 20.21 11.16
CA SER A 81 8.57 21.10 10.23
C SER A 81 8.59 20.55 8.80
N THR A 82 9.73 20.01 8.35
CA THR A 82 9.92 19.42 7.03
C THR A 82 9.04 18.19 6.85
N LEU A 83 9.05 17.25 7.80
CA LEU A 83 8.18 16.08 7.78
C LEU A 83 6.72 16.50 7.76
N SER A 84 6.31 17.42 8.63
CA SER A 84 4.93 17.93 8.69
C SER A 84 4.43 18.47 7.35
N ALA A 85 5.29 19.15 6.57
CA ALA A 85 4.94 19.67 5.26
C ALA A 85 4.64 18.57 4.23
N THR A 86 5.16 17.36 4.44
CA THR A 86 4.94 16.20 3.57
C THR A 86 3.70 15.39 3.93
N LEU A 87 2.99 15.72 5.02
CA LEU A 87 1.83 14.96 5.48
C LEU A 87 0.51 15.57 4.97
N SER A 88 -0.46 14.71 4.67
CA SER A 88 -1.85 15.14 4.50
C SER A 88 -2.43 15.58 5.85
N GLU A 89 -3.51 16.36 5.82
CA GLU A 89 -4.13 16.88 7.05
C GLU A 89 -4.54 15.79 8.06
N PRO A 90 -5.13 14.64 7.67
CA PRO A 90 -5.45 13.57 8.60
C PRO A 90 -4.22 12.97 9.28
N ILE A 91 -3.14 12.75 8.52
CA ILE A 91 -1.89 12.18 9.04
C ILE A 91 -1.14 13.21 9.89
N LEU A 92 -1.20 14.50 9.53
CA LEU A 92 -0.64 15.57 10.34
C LEU A 92 -1.32 15.66 11.71
N ALA A 93 -2.65 15.49 11.75
CA ALA A 93 -3.41 15.48 13.00
C ALA A 93 -3.00 14.32 13.92
N SER A 94 -2.65 13.15 13.38
CA SER A 94 -2.26 11.98 14.18
C SER A 94 -0.88 12.11 14.84
N VAL A 95 -0.01 12.96 14.29
CA VAL A 95 1.34 13.20 14.84
C VAL A 95 1.45 14.42 15.74
N VAL A 96 0.33 15.12 15.99
CA VAL A 96 0.28 16.25 16.93
C VAL A 96 0.75 15.82 18.31
N GLY A 97 1.71 16.56 18.88
CA GLY A 97 2.32 16.26 20.17
C GLY A 97 3.65 15.50 20.10
N CYS A 98 4.07 15.04 18.92
CA CYS A 98 5.43 14.53 18.73
C CYS A 98 6.45 15.64 18.98
N LYS A 99 7.35 15.41 19.95
CA LYS A 99 8.33 16.42 20.38
C LYS A 99 9.60 16.42 19.52
N THR A 100 9.93 15.30 18.90
CA THR A 100 11.15 15.12 18.11
C THR A 100 10.83 14.53 16.74
N SER A 101 11.71 14.75 15.78
CA SER A 101 11.61 14.16 14.45
C SER A 101 11.66 12.62 14.52
N ALA A 102 12.49 12.06 15.41
CA ALA A 102 12.52 10.62 15.70
C ALA A 102 11.17 10.05 16.18
N THR A 103 10.53 10.74 17.14
CA THR A 103 9.21 10.28 17.63
C THR A 103 8.15 10.34 16.54
N MET A 104 8.17 11.36 15.69
CA MET A 104 7.24 11.51 14.58
C MET A 104 7.46 10.42 13.53
N TRP A 105 8.71 10.20 13.12
CA TRP A 105 9.10 9.17 12.15
C TRP A 105 8.72 7.77 12.62
N SER A 106 9.00 7.44 13.88
CA SER A 106 8.64 6.16 14.48
C SER A 106 7.13 5.95 14.55
N LEU A 107 6.36 6.99 14.92
CA LEU A 107 4.90 6.92 14.99
C LEU A 107 4.29 6.67 13.61
N ILE A 108 4.70 7.45 12.60
CA ILE A 108 4.26 7.28 11.21
C ILE A 108 4.61 5.87 10.73
N SER A 109 5.88 5.47 10.86
CA SER A 109 6.33 4.16 10.39
C SER A 109 5.59 3.02 11.07
N LYS A 110 5.34 3.13 12.38
CA LYS A 110 4.55 2.14 13.12
C LYS A 110 3.09 2.11 12.64
N TYR A 111 2.45 3.26 12.51
CA TYR A 111 1.06 3.37 12.06
C TYR A 111 0.88 2.68 10.71
N PHE A 112 1.73 3.00 9.73
CA PHE A 112 1.63 2.46 8.39
C PHE A 112 2.11 1.02 8.26
N THR A 113 3.11 0.59 9.04
CA THR A 113 3.49 -0.84 9.07
C THR A 113 2.40 -1.68 9.70
N GLN A 114 1.76 -1.20 10.78
CA GLN A 114 0.63 -1.87 11.42
C GLN A 114 -0.60 -1.86 10.53
N ASN A 115 -0.92 -0.72 9.91
CA ASN A 115 -2.03 -0.61 8.97
C ASN A 115 -1.80 -1.48 7.74
N SER A 116 -0.60 -1.49 7.17
CA SER A 116 -0.23 -2.39 6.07
C SER A 116 -0.38 -3.86 6.47
N THR A 117 0.09 -4.24 7.68
CA THR A 117 -0.07 -5.62 8.18
C THR A 117 -1.53 -5.99 8.41
N ALA A 118 -2.32 -5.09 9.02
CA ALA A 118 -3.74 -5.30 9.27
C ALA A 118 -4.55 -5.33 7.97
N ASN A 119 -4.23 -4.45 7.02
CA ASN A 119 -4.82 -4.38 5.70
C ASN A 119 -4.45 -5.62 4.87
N SER A 120 -3.18 -6.01 4.83
CA SER A 120 -2.71 -7.28 4.25
C SER A 120 -3.46 -8.49 4.83
N SER A 121 -3.53 -8.58 6.15
CA SER A 121 -4.24 -9.67 6.84
C SER A 121 -5.73 -9.66 6.53
N HIS A 122 -6.35 -8.48 6.44
CA HIS A 122 -7.75 -8.31 6.08
C HIS A 122 -7.99 -8.73 4.63
N LEU A 123 -7.20 -8.22 3.67
CA LEU A 123 -7.29 -8.56 2.25
C LEU A 123 -7.05 -10.05 2.02
N ARG A 124 -6.07 -10.66 2.69
CA ARG A 124 -5.84 -12.11 2.64
C ARG A 124 -7.03 -12.90 3.19
N ARG A 125 -7.64 -12.43 4.28
CA ARG A 125 -8.86 -13.05 4.81
C ARG A 125 -10.02 -12.92 3.82
N CYS A 126 -10.26 -11.73 3.28
CA CYS A 126 -11.28 -11.51 2.25
C CYS A 126 -11.03 -12.37 1.01
N LEU A 127 -9.77 -12.53 0.59
CA LEU A 127 -9.42 -13.41 -0.52
C LEU A 127 -9.74 -14.87 -0.20
N ASN A 128 -9.36 -15.38 0.96
CA ASN A 128 -9.61 -16.79 1.32
C ASN A 128 -11.10 -17.08 1.62
N GLU A 129 -11.87 -16.08 2.04
CA GLU A 129 -13.30 -16.20 2.33
C GLU A 129 -14.18 -15.88 1.12
N ILE A 130 -13.58 -15.47 -0.01
CA ILE A 130 -14.34 -15.10 -1.20
C ILE A 130 -15.09 -16.32 -1.75
N SER A 131 -16.40 -16.19 -1.86
CA SER A 131 -17.25 -17.20 -2.49
C SER A 131 -18.14 -16.56 -3.53
N ARG A 132 -18.42 -17.28 -4.61
CA ARG A 132 -19.32 -16.82 -5.65
C ARG A 132 -20.73 -16.64 -5.09
N GLY A 133 -21.19 -17.60 -4.28
CA GLY A 133 -22.56 -17.61 -3.76
C GLY A 133 -23.56 -17.66 -4.91
N THR A 134 -24.55 -16.76 -4.91
CA THR A 134 -25.56 -16.63 -5.98
C THR A 134 -25.19 -15.60 -7.06
N ARG A 135 -23.98 -15.03 -7.00
CA ARG A 135 -23.53 -13.95 -7.90
C ARG A 135 -23.09 -14.50 -9.26
N PHE A 136 -23.06 -13.62 -10.26
CA PHE A 136 -22.44 -13.93 -11.55
C PHE A 136 -20.94 -14.22 -11.36
N VAL A 137 -20.43 -15.14 -12.16
CA VAL A 137 -19.03 -15.54 -12.16
C VAL A 137 -18.12 -14.37 -12.53
N SER A 138 -18.58 -13.49 -13.44
CA SER A 138 -17.87 -12.25 -13.79
C SER A 138 -17.58 -11.36 -12.58
N ASP A 139 -18.57 -11.16 -11.71
CA ASP A 139 -18.48 -10.27 -10.55
C ASP A 139 -17.56 -10.87 -9.49
N TYR A 140 -17.70 -12.18 -9.26
CA TYR A 140 -16.85 -12.96 -8.37
C TYR A 140 -15.37 -12.89 -8.79
N LEU A 141 -15.08 -13.14 -10.07
CA LEU A 141 -13.71 -13.10 -10.59
C LEU A 141 -13.13 -11.67 -10.56
N GLN A 142 -13.97 -10.66 -10.74
CA GLN A 142 -13.53 -9.27 -10.65
C GLN A 142 -13.15 -8.88 -9.23
N GLU A 143 -13.92 -9.32 -8.23
CA GLU A 143 -13.63 -9.10 -6.81
C GLU A 143 -12.32 -9.82 -6.41
N ALA A 144 -12.15 -11.10 -6.78
CA ALA A 144 -10.91 -11.83 -6.51
C ALA A 144 -9.67 -11.12 -7.10
N LYS A 145 -9.80 -10.64 -8.35
CA LYS A 145 -8.72 -9.91 -9.03
C LYS A 145 -8.41 -8.59 -8.34
N SER A 146 -9.44 -7.84 -7.95
CA SER A 146 -9.30 -6.57 -7.23
C SER A 146 -8.55 -6.73 -5.91
N ILE A 147 -8.90 -7.74 -5.11
CA ILE A 147 -8.22 -8.02 -3.83
C ILE A 147 -6.75 -8.41 -4.08
N SER A 148 -6.49 -9.25 -5.10
CA SER A 148 -5.12 -9.63 -5.49
C SER A 148 -4.29 -8.41 -5.93
N ASP A 149 -4.89 -7.45 -6.64
CA ASP A 149 -4.20 -6.24 -7.08
C ASP A 149 -3.89 -5.30 -5.91
N GLN A 150 -4.80 -5.19 -4.94
CA GLN A 150 -4.56 -4.44 -3.71
C GLN A 150 -3.43 -5.06 -2.87
N LEU A 151 -3.38 -6.38 -2.77
CA LEU A 151 -2.28 -7.11 -2.12
C LEU A 151 -0.93 -6.86 -2.82
N ALA A 152 -0.91 -6.89 -4.16
CA ALA A 152 0.29 -6.56 -4.93
C ALA A 152 0.72 -5.09 -4.73
N PHE A 153 -0.23 -4.16 -4.63
CA PHE A 153 0.04 -2.75 -4.41
C PHE A 153 0.73 -2.47 -3.06
N ILE A 154 0.34 -3.19 -2.00
CA ILE A 154 0.98 -3.07 -0.67
C ILE A 154 2.26 -3.91 -0.52
N GLY A 155 2.77 -4.50 -1.62
CA GLY A 155 4.02 -5.24 -1.64
C GLY A 155 3.91 -6.73 -1.28
N GLU A 156 2.71 -7.27 -1.18
CA GLU A 156 2.44 -8.68 -0.90
C GLU A 156 1.70 -9.38 -2.07
N PRO A 157 2.31 -9.51 -3.25
CA PRO A 157 1.63 -10.10 -4.40
C PRO A 157 1.20 -11.54 -4.15
N VAL A 158 -0.01 -11.89 -4.61
CA VAL A 158 -0.52 -13.26 -4.62
C VAL A 158 -0.01 -13.97 -5.87
N SER A 159 0.50 -15.19 -5.73
CA SER A 159 0.93 -15.97 -6.89
C SER A 159 -0.29 -16.34 -7.76
N ASN A 160 -0.09 -16.49 -9.07
CA ASN A 160 -1.19 -16.92 -9.96
C ASN A 160 -1.78 -18.26 -9.53
N THR A 161 -0.93 -19.21 -9.11
CA THR A 161 -1.35 -20.51 -8.62
C THR A 161 -2.23 -20.40 -7.38
N ASP A 162 -1.85 -19.56 -6.41
CA ASP A 162 -2.63 -19.36 -5.19
C ASP A 162 -3.98 -18.68 -5.49
N LEU A 163 -3.97 -17.66 -6.36
CA LEU A 163 -5.19 -16.98 -6.79
C LEU A 163 -6.16 -17.95 -7.49
N VAL A 164 -5.65 -18.80 -8.38
CA VAL A 164 -6.43 -19.84 -9.06
C VAL A 164 -7.02 -20.83 -8.06
N ASN A 165 -6.23 -21.32 -7.10
CA ASN A 165 -6.69 -22.26 -6.08
C ASN A 165 -7.81 -21.67 -5.21
N VAL A 166 -7.64 -20.43 -4.75
CA VAL A 166 -8.68 -19.73 -3.97
C VAL A 166 -9.96 -19.59 -4.78
N VAL A 167 -9.84 -19.21 -6.06
CA VAL A 167 -11.00 -19.05 -6.96
C VAL A 167 -11.73 -20.38 -7.17
N LEU A 168 -11.00 -21.47 -7.38
CA LEU A 168 -11.60 -22.80 -7.56
C LEU A 168 -12.37 -23.25 -6.31
N GLN A 169 -11.85 -22.98 -5.12
CA GLN A 169 -12.50 -23.32 -3.84
C GLN A 169 -13.80 -22.53 -3.61
N GLY A 170 -13.89 -21.29 -4.10
CA GLY A 170 -15.04 -20.42 -3.88
C GLY A 170 -16.16 -20.50 -4.93
N LEU A 171 -16.03 -21.30 -5.99
CA LEU A 171 -17.01 -21.36 -7.10
C LEU A 171 -18.37 -21.98 -6.70
N GLY A 172 -18.37 -22.93 -5.76
CA GLY A 172 -19.54 -23.69 -5.34
C GLY A 172 -19.81 -24.97 -6.15
N ASP A 173 -20.76 -25.78 -5.68
CA ASP A 173 -20.98 -27.15 -6.17
C ASP A 173 -21.41 -27.25 -7.65
N GLU A 174 -22.01 -26.21 -8.20
CA GLU A 174 -22.46 -26.20 -9.60
C GLU A 174 -21.29 -26.25 -10.61
N TYR A 175 -20.08 -25.85 -10.19
CA TYR A 175 -18.86 -25.94 -11.00
C TYR A 175 -17.99 -27.15 -10.64
N LYS A 176 -18.43 -28.02 -9.72
CA LYS A 176 -17.59 -29.11 -9.18
C LYS A 176 -16.99 -30.03 -10.25
N MET A 177 -17.75 -30.38 -11.29
CA MET A 177 -17.23 -31.18 -12.41
C MET A 177 -16.11 -30.47 -13.17
N LEU A 178 -16.23 -29.16 -13.37
CA LEU A 178 -15.21 -28.34 -14.02
C LEU A 178 -13.97 -28.20 -13.13
N VAL A 179 -14.17 -27.99 -11.82
CA VAL A 179 -13.07 -27.96 -10.83
C VAL A 179 -12.28 -29.26 -10.86
N THR A 180 -12.94 -30.42 -10.77
CA THR A 180 -12.27 -31.73 -10.81
C THR A 180 -11.50 -31.95 -12.13
N ALA A 181 -12.05 -31.50 -13.26
CA ALA A 181 -11.36 -31.62 -14.55
C ALA A 181 -10.13 -30.70 -14.67
N LEU A 182 -10.15 -29.53 -14.01
CA LEU A 182 -9.00 -28.63 -13.95
C LEU A 182 -7.92 -29.14 -12.99
N GLU A 183 -8.33 -29.70 -11.84
CA GLU A 183 -7.42 -30.29 -10.85
C GLU A 183 -6.73 -31.57 -11.38
N SER A 184 -7.29 -32.25 -12.38
CA SER A 184 -6.65 -33.40 -13.01
C SER A 184 -5.62 -33.03 -14.09
N LEU A 185 -5.43 -31.74 -14.39
CA LEU A 185 -4.38 -31.28 -15.31
C LEU A 185 -3.02 -31.30 -14.62
N ASP A 186 -1.96 -31.65 -15.37
CA ASP A 186 -0.58 -31.61 -14.87
C ASP A 186 -0.16 -30.21 -14.40
N THR A 187 -0.72 -29.17 -15.01
CA THR A 187 -0.51 -27.77 -14.63
C THR A 187 -1.84 -27.02 -14.62
N LEU A 188 -2.15 -26.36 -13.51
CA LEU A 188 -3.32 -25.49 -13.43
C LEU A 188 -3.18 -24.32 -14.42
N PRO A 189 -4.29 -23.90 -15.05
CA PRO A 189 -4.30 -22.72 -15.92
C PRO A 189 -3.98 -21.46 -15.11
N ASP A 190 -3.44 -20.44 -15.77
CA ASP A 190 -3.33 -19.12 -15.16
C ASP A 190 -4.73 -18.50 -14.92
N PHE A 191 -4.76 -17.40 -14.16
CA PHE A 191 -6.01 -16.73 -13.83
C PHE A 191 -6.78 -16.23 -15.07
N SER A 192 -6.08 -15.86 -16.15
CA SER A 192 -6.69 -15.35 -17.39
C SER A 192 -7.41 -16.47 -18.16
N ALA A 193 -6.75 -17.61 -18.32
CA ALA A 193 -7.28 -18.80 -18.93
C ALA A 193 -8.44 -19.37 -18.10
N LEU A 194 -8.30 -19.43 -16.76
CA LEU A 194 -9.38 -19.82 -15.85
C LEU A 194 -10.60 -18.92 -16.01
N ARG A 195 -10.41 -17.60 -15.99
CA ARG A 195 -11.49 -16.61 -16.20
C ARG A 195 -12.22 -16.84 -17.52
N SER A 196 -11.47 -17.07 -18.60
CA SER A 196 -12.05 -17.30 -19.93
C SER A 196 -12.88 -18.59 -19.97
N CYS A 197 -12.39 -19.66 -19.35
CA CYS A 197 -13.08 -20.95 -19.23
C CYS A 197 -14.40 -20.81 -18.45
N LEU A 198 -14.34 -20.16 -17.29
CA LEU A 198 -15.48 -19.98 -16.40
C LEU A 198 -16.58 -19.10 -17.01
N LEU A 199 -16.22 -18.00 -17.68
CA LEU A 199 -17.20 -17.15 -18.39
C LEU A 199 -17.85 -17.88 -19.57
N THR A 200 -17.08 -18.72 -20.27
CA THR A 200 -17.63 -19.57 -21.34
C THR A 200 -18.64 -20.57 -20.77
N GLN A 201 -18.35 -21.17 -19.62
CA GLN A 201 -19.26 -22.10 -18.98
C GLN A 201 -20.53 -21.40 -18.46
N GLU A 202 -20.40 -20.22 -17.85
CA GLU A 202 -21.53 -19.41 -17.38
C GLU A 202 -22.49 -19.12 -18.53
N SER A 203 -21.97 -18.64 -19.68
CA SER A 203 -22.80 -18.36 -20.86
C SER A 203 -23.56 -19.62 -21.33
N ARG A 204 -22.90 -20.78 -21.39
CA ARG A 204 -23.53 -22.05 -21.79
C ARG A 204 -24.65 -22.48 -20.84
N SER A 205 -24.44 -22.34 -19.54
CA SER A 205 -25.47 -22.61 -18.53
C SER A 205 -26.68 -21.68 -18.68
N THR A 206 -26.46 -20.39 -18.97
CA THR A 206 -27.55 -19.44 -19.24
C THR A 206 -28.34 -19.81 -20.50
N TYR A 207 -27.66 -20.19 -21.59
CA TYR A 207 -28.33 -20.61 -22.83
C TYR A 207 -29.13 -21.91 -22.66
N HIS A 208 -28.63 -22.89 -21.91
CA HIS A 208 -29.37 -24.13 -21.63
C HIS A 208 -30.65 -23.85 -20.84
N PHE A 209 -30.61 -22.92 -19.88
CA PHE A 209 -31.80 -22.52 -19.10
C PHE A 209 -32.84 -21.78 -19.96
N LEU A 210 -32.39 -20.89 -20.86
CA LEU A 210 -33.26 -20.18 -21.81
C LEU A 210 -33.86 -21.12 -22.88
N SER A 211 -33.08 -22.11 -23.34
CA SER A 211 -33.52 -23.13 -24.31
C SER A 211 -34.50 -24.14 -23.71
N ALA A 212 -34.46 -24.40 -22.41
CA ALA A 212 -35.33 -25.35 -21.71
C ALA A 212 -36.72 -24.77 -21.34
N GLY A 213 -37.04 -23.53 -21.73
CA GLY A 213 -38.39 -22.97 -21.66
C GLY A 213 -38.93 -22.68 -20.25
N CYS A 214 -38.09 -22.57 -19.22
CA CYS A 214 -38.55 -22.26 -17.86
C CYS A 214 -38.52 -20.74 -17.60
N VAL A 215 -39.45 -20.01 -18.20
CA VAL A 215 -39.60 -18.54 -18.03
C VAL A 215 -40.14 -18.15 -16.64
N ALA A 216 -40.49 -19.11 -15.78
CA ALA A 216 -41.22 -18.85 -14.54
C ALA A 216 -40.38 -18.77 -13.24
N CYS A 217 -39.05 -18.92 -13.28
CA CYS A 217 -38.25 -19.06 -12.05
C CYS A 217 -37.25 -17.93 -11.73
N LEU A 218 -37.36 -16.75 -12.35
CA LEU A 218 -36.59 -15.59 -11.90
C LEU A 218 -37.48 -14.61 -11.12
N PRO A 219 -37.35 -14.51 -9.78
CA PRO A 219 -37.85 -13.34 -9.09
C PRO A 219 -36.90 -12.18 -9.40
N GLY A 220 -37.25 -11.37 -10.40
CA GLY A 220 -36.73 -10.00 -10.49
C GLY A 220 -36.02 -9.55 -11.77
N TYR A 221 -36.19 -10.17 -12.95
CA TYR A 221 -35.69 -9.54 -14.20
C TYR A 221 -36.58 -9.84 -15.42
N LEU A 222 -37.34 -8.82 -15.85
CA LEU A 222 -37.74 -8.64 -17.23
C LEU A 222 -36.51 -8.09 -17.99
N PRO A 223 -35.98 -8.76 -19.03
CA PRO A 223 -34.97 -8.16 -19.87
C PRO A 223 -35.64 -7.16 -20.82
N ALA A 224 -35.22 -5.91 -20.74
CA ALA A 224 -35.55 -4.84 -21.69
C ALA A 224 -34.87 -5.05 -23.07
N PHE A 225 -34.89 -6.27 -23.60
CA PHE A 225 -34.24 -6.65 -24.86
C PHE A 225 -35.21 -6.95 -26.01
N LEU A 226 -36.50 -6.62 -25.87
CA LEU A 226 -37.48 -6.69 -26.96
C LEU A 226 -37.99 -5.32 -27.40
N LEU A 227 -37.08 -4.38 -27.65
CA LEU A 227 -37.38 -3.17 -28.42
C LEU A 227 -36.15 -2.75 -29.25
N LYS A 228 -35.88 -3.50 -30.33
CA LYS A 228 -35.53 -2.93 -31.65
C LYS A 228 -35.26 -4.04 -32.67
N PHE A 229 -35.98 -3.89 -33.80
CA PHE A 229 -35.99 -4.65 -35.05
C PHE A 229 -36.90 -5.88 -35.08
#